data_AF-A0A7V7WIQ6-F1
#
_entry.id   AF-A0A7V7WIQ6-F1
#
_cell.length_a   1.000
_cell.length_b   1.000
_cell.length_c   1.000
_cell.angle_alpha   90.00
_cell.angle_beta   90.00
_cell.angle_gamma   90.00
#
_symmetry.space_group_name_H-M   'P 1'
#
loop_
_entity.id
_entity.type
_entity.pdbx_description
1 polymer ?
#
loop_
_entity_poly.entity_id
_entity_poly.type
_entity_poly.pdbx_seq_one_letter_code
_entity_poly.pdbx_strand_id
1 'polypeptide(L)' 'MRRDANQILPVPMYHQIYLVLREQILEGRFDPDQPLPSEHQLSAHFGVSRVTLRGALDRLETE' A
#
# COMPACT_ATOMS: atom_id res chain seq x y z
N MET A 1 -6.94 26.64 28.44
CA MET A 1 -7.24 26.42 27.01
C MET A 1 -6.68 25.06 26.63
N ARG A 2 -7.53 24.03 26.58
CA ARG A 2 -7.13 22.64 26.27
C ARG A 2 -7.07 22.47 24.76
N ARG A 3 -5.92 22.04 24.23
CA ARG A 3 -5.82 21.32 22.96
C ARG A 3 -4.84 20.18 23.19
N ASP A 4 -5.42 19.03 23.49
CA ASP A 4 -4.72 17.76 23.59
C ASP A 4 -4.03 17.48 22.24
N ALA A 5 -2.70 17.44 22.24
CA ALA A 5 -1.86 17.21 21.07
C ALA A 5 -1.86 15.73 20.64
N ASN A 6 -3.02 15.08 20.67
CA ASN A 6 -3.23 13.76 20.08
C ASN A 6 -3.84 13.90 18.67
N GLN A 7 -3.20 14.70 17.83
CA GLN A 7 -3.54 14.76 16.41
C GLN A 7 -2.89 13.55 15.74
N ILE A 8 -3.61 12.44 15.71
CA ILE A 8 -3.25 11.30 14.87
C ILE A 8 -3.33 11.79 13.43
N LEU A 9 -2.19 12.15 12.84
CA LEU A 9 -2.13 12.50 11.44
C LEU A 9 -2.56 11.26 10.63
N PRO A 10 -3.43 11.42 9.63
CA PRO A 10 -3.86 10.29 8.81
C PRO A 10 -2.64 9.65 8.13
N VAL A 11 -2.58 8.33 8.20
CA VAL A 11 -1.52 7.53 7.58
C VAL A 11 -1.43 7.88 6.08
N PRO A 12 -0.22 8.12 5.52
CA PRO A 12 -0.08 8.41 4.09
C PRO A 12 -0.70 7.33 3.21
N MET A 13 -1.33 7.74 2.10
CA MET A 13 -2.08 6.81 1.24
C MET A 13 -1.22 5.64 0.71
N TYR A 14 0.02 5.91 0.30
CA TYR A 14 0.92 4.84 -0.15
C TYR A 14 1.19 3.82 0.97
N HIS A 15 1.25 4.26 2.23
CA HIS A 15 1.48 3.39 3.37
C HIS A 15 0.25 2.52 3.66
N GLN A 16 -0.95 3.07 3.52
CA GLN A 16 -2.19 2.29 3.62
C GLN A 16 -2.24 1.20 2.54
N ILE A 17 -1.92 1.53 1.29
CA ILE A 17 -1.87 0.55 0.18
C ILE A 17 -0.78 -0.50 0.43
N TYR A 18 0.39 -0.11 0.94
CA TYR A 18 1.44 -1.03 1.33
C TYR A 18 0.96 -2.06 2.36
N LEU A 19 0.28 -1.62 3.42
CA LEU A 19 -0.21 -2.52 4.47
C LEU A 19 -1.18 -3.56 3.89
N VAL A 20 -2.11 -3.12 3.02
CA VAL A 20 -3.07 -4.02 2.37
C VAL A 20 -2.36 -4.98 1.42
N LEU A 21 -1.45 -4.51 0.57
CA LEU A 21 -0.69 -5.37 -0.35
C LEU A 21 0.12 -6.42 0.40
N ARG A 22 0.82 -6.00 1.46
CA ARG A 22 1.59 -6.88 2.33
C ARG A 22 0.72 -7.98 2.94
N GLU A 23 -0.44 -7.62 3.48
CA GLU A 23 -1.38 -8.60 4.04
C GLU A 23 -1.86 -9.59 2.98
N GLN A 24 -2.23 -9.12 1.78
CA GLN A 24 -2.64 -10.00 0.69
C GLN A 24 -1.54 -10.98 0.25
N ILE A 25 -0.28 -10.55 0.25
CA ILE A 25 0.87 -11.42 -0.02
C ILE A 25 1.02 -12.48 1.08
N LEU A 26 0.95 -12.07 2.35
CA LEU A 26 1.08 -12.99 3.49
C LEU A 26 -0.07 -14.00 3.56
N GLU A 27 -1.26 -13.62 3.11
CA GLU A 27 -2.41 -14.52 2.97
C GLU A 27 -2.32 -15.45 1.74
N GLY A 28 -1.30 -15.31 0.89
CA GLY A 28 -1.12 -16.12 -0.30
C GLY A 28 -2.11 -15.79 -1.42
N ARG A 29 -2.67 -14.57 -1.45
CA ARG A 29 -3.55 -14.13 -2.56
C ARG A 29 -2.81 -13.95 -3.88
N PHE A 30 -1.49 -13.83 -3.82
CA PHE A 30 -0.60 -13.82 -4.98
C PHE A 30 0.20 -15.11 -4.97
N ASP A 31 0.25 -15.77 -6.14
CA ASP A 31 1.08 -16.96 -6.35
C ASP A 31 2.56 -16.54 -6.32
N PRO A 32 3.39 -17.09 -5.41
CA PRO A 32 4.80 -16.71 -5.29
C PRO A 32 5.63 -17.10 -6.52
N ASP A 33 5.16 -18.04 -7.33
CA ASP A 33 5.85 -18.47 -8.56
C ASP A 33 5.42 -17.63 -9.78
N GLN A 34 4.50 -16.68 -9.60
CA GLN A 34 4.03 -15.79 -10.66
C GLN A 34 4.39 -14.33 -10.37
N PRO A 35 4.66 -13.53 -11.42
CA PRO A 35 4.81 -12.10 -11.24
C PRO A 35 3.50 -11.49 -10.72
N LEU A 36 3.63 -10.48 -9.84
CA LEU A 36 2.50 -9.66 -9.44
C LEU A 36 1.84 -9.02 -10.68
N PRO A 37 0.52 -8.68 -10.58
CA PRO A 37 -0.12 -7.89 -11.62
C PRO A 37 0.63 -6.57 -11.85
N SER A 38 0.56 -6.06 -13.08
CA SER A 38 1.25 -4.81 -13.43
C SER A 38 0.82 -3.64 -12.54
N GLU A 39 1.69 -2.63 -12.39
CA GLU A 39 1.35 -1.39 -11.67
C GLU A 39 0.04 -0.76 -12.17
N HIS A 40 -0.22 -0.83 -13.48
CA HIS A 40 -1.46 -0.32 -14.04
C HIS A 40 -2.69 -1.07 -13.51
N GLN A 41 -2.63 -2.40 -13.47
CA GLN A 41 -3.74 -3.23 -12.97
C GLN A 41 -3.96 -3.03 -11.47
N LEU A 42 -2.89 -3.02 -10.69
CA LEU A 42 -2.97 -2.81 -9.24
C LEU A 42 -3.49 -1.41 -8.90
N SER A 43 -3.02 -0.36 -9.60
CA SER A 43 -3.46 1.01 -9.32
C SER A 43 -4.94 1.20 -9.67
N ALA A 44 -5.41 0.59 -10.76
CA ALA A 44 -6.82 0.53 -11.10
C ALA A 44 -7.63 -0.26 -10.05
N HIS A 45 -7.12 -1.39 -9.56
CA HIS A 45 -7.78 -2.20 -8.54
C HIS A 45 -7.96 -1.43 -7.22
N PHE A 46 -6.93 -0.72 -6.78
CA PHE A 46 -6.99 0.09 -5.55
C PHE A 46 -7.64 1.47 -5.73
N GLY A 47 -7.95 1.88 -6.97
CA GLY A 47 -8.51 3.20 -7.26
C GLY A 47 -7.56 4.35 -6.95
N VAL A 48 -6.24 4.14 -7.08
CA VAL A 48 -5.20 5.13 -6.77
C VAL A 48 -4.37 5.51 -7.98
N SER A 49 -3.62 6.60 -7.87
CA SER A 49 -2.64 6.95 -8.90
C SER A 49 -1.49 5.94 -8.94
N ARG A 50 -0.85 5.77 -10.12
CA ARG A 50 0.37 4.95 -10.24
C ARG A 50 1.51 5.42 -9.34
N VAL A 51 1.60 6.72 -9.05
CA VAL A 51 2.63 7.26 -8.15
C VAL A 51 2.41 6.78 -6.72
N THR A 52 1.15 6.75 -6.26
CA THR A 52 0.78 6.24 -4.94
C THR A 52 1.07 4.75 -4.82
N LEU A 53 0.70 3.97 -5.85
CA LEU A 53 0.99 2.54 -5.87
C LEU A 53 2.49 2.28 -5.86
N ARG A 54 3.27 3.00 -6.68
CA ARG A 54 4.72 2.83 -6.71
C ARG A 54 5.37 3.09 -5.36
N GLY A 55 4.98 4.15 -4.65
CA GLY A 55 5.47 4.37 -3.28
C GLY A 55 5.11 3.24 -2.30
N ALA A 56 4.00 2.52 -2.53
CA ALA A 56 3.65 1.33 -1.75
C ALA A 56 4.54 0.13 -2.10
N LEU A 57 4.79 -0.08 -3.40
CA LEU A 57 5.67 -1.14 -3.91
C LEU A 57 7.13 -0.90 -3.48
N ASP A 58 7.64 0.32 -3.59
CA ASP A 58 8.99 0.70 -3.12
C ASP A 58 9.15 0.39 -1.62
N ARG A 59 8.10 0.66 -0.82
CA ARG A 59 8.11 0.33 0.61
C ARG A 59 8.09 -1.18 0.86
N LEU A 60 7.39 -1.95 0.03
CA LEU A 60 7.34 -3.41 0.13
C LEU A 60 8.68 -4.05 -0.27
N GLU A 61 9.34 -3.53 -1.32
CA GLU A 61 10.65 -4.01 -1.79
C GLU A 61 11.77 -3.77 -0.76
N THR A 62 11.60 -2.76 0.10
CA THR A 62 12.57 -2.38 1.15
C THR A 62 12.24 -2.93 2.54
N GLU A 63 11.19 -3.75 2.67
CA GLU A 63 10.90 -4.49 3.92
C GLU A 63 11.87 -5.66 4.14
#